data_AF-A0A374E7D4-F1
#
_entry.id   AF-A0A374E7D4-F1
#
_cell.length_a   1.000
_cell.length_b   1.000
_cell.length_c   1.000
_cell.angle_alpha   90.00
_cell.angle_beta   90.00
_cell.angle_gamma   90.00
#
_symmetry.space_group_name_H-M   'P 1'
#
loop_
_entity.id
_entity.type
_entity.pdbx_description
1 polymer ?
#
loop_
_entity_poly.entity_id
_entity_poly.type
_entity_poly.pdbx_seq_one_letter_code
_entity_poly.pdbx_strand_id
1 'polypeptide(L)'
;MNYNAFKQKCKEKGYSASSLVTELGISKSNITNWKNGGNPSYEILIKMAQTLECSVGYLLGTEDDNHGAGATVSQALRSIKATPARTISLKSSKNLQDNYLNEIAAFANSSILFLCGNEKKFTATEPDRKIANISERGRDKMIEVFDNVNNNPIIANIQMQLSRIILHNLDITSAEQVSDEFLSSKADFILNDKKHKDSLRNYPFNLSDLLTLGDLFDKSIKFMISGVE
;
A
#
# COMPACT_ATOMS: atom_id res chain seq x y z
N MET A 1 17.46 12.45 -4.13
CA MET A 1 16.00 12.51 -4.39
C MET A 1 15.86 13.26 -5.70
N ASN A 2 14.82 13.02 -6.49
CA ASN A 2 14.53 13.87 -7.63
C ASN A 2 13.94 15.19 -7.14
N TYR A 3 14.81 16.17 -6.88
CA TYR A 3 14.42 17.46 -6.32
C TYR A 3 13.46 18.24 -7.23
N ASN A 4 13.58 18.07 -8.55
CA ASN A 4 12.69 18.73 -9.51
C ASN A 4 11.27 18.16 -9.43
N ALA A 5 11.13 16.83 -9.37
CA ALA A 5 9.84 16.16 -9.18
C ALA A 5 9.18 16.56 -7.85
N PHE A 6 9.95 16.53 -6.75
CA PHE A 6 9.48 17.00 -5.44
C PHE A 6 8.98 18.45 -5.48
N LYS A 7 9.76 19.37 -6.07
CA LYS A 7 9.40 20.79 -6.17
C LYS A 7 8.16 21.00 -7.03
N GLN A 8 8.03 20.26 -8.12
CA GLN A 8 6.88 20.30 -9.01
C GLN A 8 5.61 19.87 -8.26
N LYS A 9 5.66 18.73 -7.56
CA LYS A 9 4.51 18.23 -6.78
C LYS A 9 4.12 19.16 -5.62
N CYS A 10 5.09 19.75 -4.95
CA CYS A 10 4.82 20.80 -3.95
C CYS A 10 3.97 21.92 -4.55
N LYS A 11 4.37 22.44 -5.72
CA LYS A 11 3.67 23.53 -6.39
C LYS A 11 2.24 23.14 -6.76
N GLU A 12 2.03 21.92 -7.28
CA GLU A 12 0.70 21.38 -7.61
C GLU A 12 -0.23 21.33 -6.40
N LYS A 13 0.32 20.99 -5.23
CA LYS A 13 -0.41 20.91 -3.96
C LYS A 13 -0.47 22.22 -3.18
N GLY A 14 -0.03 23.34 -3.78
CA GLY A 14 -0.08 24.67 -3.15
C GLY A 14 1.02 24.94 -2.13
N TYR A 15 2.06 24.11 -2.10
CA TYR A 15 3.23 24.27 -1.23
C TYR A 15 4.43 24.85 -1.97
N SER A 16 5.24 25.62 -1.24
CA SER A 16 6.65 25.75 -1.54
C SER A 16 7.42 24.60 -0.87
N ALA A 17 8.57 24.21 -1.42
CA ALA A 17 9.43 23.21 -0.79
C ALA A 17 9.77 23.58 0.67
N SER A 18 10.03 24.86 0.95
CA SER A 18 10.33 25.33 2.30
C SER A 18 9.12 25.33 3.23
N SER A 19 7.91 25.65 2.74
CA SER A 19 6.70 25.62 3.56
C SER A 19 6.32 24.19 3.95
N LEU A 20 6.35 23.25 3.00
CA LEU A 20 6.08 21.84 3.29
C LEU A 20 7.07 21.26 4.31
N VAL A 21 8.37 21.48 4.09
CA VAL A 21 9.43 20.95 4.98
C VAL A 21 9.28 21.52 6.39
N THR A 22 8.86 22.79 6.52
CA THR A 22 8.57 23.41 7.82
C THR A 22 7.32 22.79 8.48
N GLU A 23 6.25 22.60 7.71
CA GLU A 23 5.00 21.97 8.18
C GLU A 23 5.22 20.53 8.67
N LEU A 24 6.12 19.79 8.01
CA LEU A 24 6.53 18.45 8.39
C LEU A 24 7.55 18.41 9.54
N GLY A 25 7.91 19.57 10.12
CA GLY A 25 8.86 19.65 11.23
C GLY A 25 10.32 19.35 10.84
N ILE A 26 10.67 19.47 9.55
CA ILE A 26 12.00 19.17 9.03
C ILE A 26 12.80 20.47 8.91
N SER A 27 14.11 20.41 9.20
CA SER A 27 15.00 21.56 9.00
C SER A 27 15.09 21.94 7.52
N LYS A 28 14.95 23.25 7.23
CA LYS A 28 15.15 23.83 5.89
C LYS A 28 16.55 23.57 5.33
N SER A 29 17.56 23.32 6.18
CA SER A 29 18.92 22.99 5.72
C SER A 29 18.96 21.72 4.85
N ASN A 30 18.03 20.79 5.05
CA ASN A 30 17.92 19.57 4.24
C ASN A 30 17.58 19.85 2.78
N ILE A 31 16.87 20.95 2.49
CA ILE A 31 16.48 21.32 1.12
C ILE A 31 17.71 21.52 0.24
N THR A 32 18.73 22.22 0.76
CA THR A 32 19.99 22.43 0.03
C THR A 32 20.70 21.10 -0.23
N ASN A 33 20.73 20.20 0.75
CA ASN A 33 21.31 18.88 0.60
C ASN A 33 20.59 18.07 -0.50
N TRP A 34 19.26 18.04 -0.49
CA TRP A 34 18.49 17.30 -1.49
C TRP A 34 18.58 17.89 -2.89
N LYS A 35 18.68 19.22 -2.99
CA LYS A 35 18.93 19.90 -4.27
C LYS A 35 20.28 19.52 -4.86
N ASN A 36 21.26 19.22 -4.01
CA ASN A 36 22.62 18.82 -4.40
C ASN A 36 22.77 17.29 -4.59
N GLY A 37 21.66 16.55 -4.68
CA GLY A 37 21.67 15.09 -4.91
C GLY A 37 21.56 14.23 -3.66
N GLY A 38 21.51 14.84 -2.46
CA GLY A 38 21.22 14.11 -1.22
C GLY A 38 19.84 13.45 -1.24
N ASN A 39 19.67 12.41 -0.43
CA ASN A 39 18.40 11.73 -0.23
C ASN A 39 17.84 12.06 1.18
N PRO A 40 16.54 12.37 1.32
CA PRO A 40 15.88 12.35 2.61
C PRO A 40 15.93 10.93 3.21
N SER A 41 15.72 10.84 4.52
CA SER A 41 15.45 9.55 5.14
C SER A 41 14.14 8.98 4.57
N TYR A 42 14.00 7.67 4.70
CA TYR A 42 12.80 6.97 4.25
C TYR A 42 11.52 7.48 4.94
N GLU A 43 11.59 7.76 6.25
CA GLU A 43 10.51 8.37 7.03
C GLU A 43 10.06 9.71 6.44
N ILE A 44 11.02 10.57 6.06
CA ILE A 44 10.73 11.86 5.44
C ILE A 44 10.11 11.67 4.06
N LEU A 45 10.62 10.73 3.26
CA LEU A 45 10.07 10.43 1.94
C LEU A 45 8.61 9.96 2.01
N ILE A 46 8.26 9.11 2.98
CA ILE A 46 6.87 8.70 3.21
C ILE A 46 6.02 9.91 3.58
N LYS A 47 6.42 10.72 4.57
CA LYS A 47 5.64 11.90 5.00
C LYS A 47 5.42 12.90 3.85
N MET A 48 6.44 13.11 3.02
CA MET A 48 6.33 13.93 1.82
C MET A 48 5.39 13.32 0.79
N ALA A 49 5.52 12.03 0.51
CA ALA A 49 4.65 11.30 -0.42
C ALA A 49 3.18 11.35 0.02
N GLN A 50 2.91 11.21 1.33
CA GLN A 50 1.57 11.36 1.93
C GLN A 50 0.99 12.75 1.69
N THR A 51 1.76 13.78 2.06
CA THR A 51 1.29 15.17 2.01
C THR A 51 1.11 15.66 0.58
N LEU A 52 1.93 15.15 -0.33
CA LEU A 52 1.91 15.52 -1.75
C LEU A 52 1.04 14.60 -2.61
N GLU A 53 0.45 13.55 -2.01
CA GLU A 53 -0.33 12.51 -2.68
C GLU A 53 0.38 11.96 -3.94
N CYS A 54 1.62 11.51 -3.77
CA CYS A 54 2.43 10.89 -4.82
C CYS A 54 3.14 9.64 -4.28
N SER A 55 3.82 8.86 -5.13
CA SER A 55 4.63 7.73 -4.69
C SER A 55 6.01 8.17 -4.20
N VAL A 56 6.64 7.34 -3.35
CA VAL A 56 8.06 7.53 -3.00
C VAL A 56 8.94 7.38 -4.24
N GLY A 57 8.59 6.46 -5.16
CA GLY A 57 9.31 6.27 -6.43
C GLY A 57 9.33 7.52 -7.31
N TYR A 58 8.22 8.25 -7.37
CA TYR A 58 8.14 9.55 -8.04
C TYR A 58 9.09 10.58 -7.42
N LEU A 59 9.11 10.69 -6.08
CA LEU A 59 10.03 11.58 -5.38
C LEU A 59 11.50 11.18 -5.57
N LEU A 60 11.77 9.89 -5.77
CA LEU A 60 13.12 9.39 -6.08
C LEU A 60 13.49 9.49 -7.56
N GLY A 61 12.51 9.73 -8.45
CA GLY A 61 12.71 9.77 -9.89
C GLY A 61 12.91 8.39 -10.52
N THR A 62 12.46 7.33 -9.84
CA THR A 62 12.45 5.96 -10.37
C THR A 62 11.14 5.64 -11.10
N GLU A 63 10.17 6.55 -11.06
CA GLU A 63 8.84 6.42 -11.65
C GLU A 63 8.39 7.77 -12.26
N ASP A 64 7.68 7.73 -13.39
CA ASP A 64 6.99 8.91 -13.96
C ASP A 64 5.64 9.15 -13.27
N ASP A 65 5.13 10.39 -13.30
CA ASP A 65 3.82 10.81 -12.72
C ASP A 65 2.62 9.97 -13.24
N ASN A 66 2.82 9.19 -14.32
CA ASN A 66 1.79 8.40 -15.01
C ASN A 66 1.62 6.94 -14.51
N HIS A 67 2.27 6.54 -13.41
CA HIS A 67 1.99 5.27 -12.74
C HIS A 67 1.59 5.57 -11.29
N GLY A 68 0.36 5.38 -10.84
CA GLY A 68 -0.85 4.87 -11.46
C GLY A 68 -2.02 5.29 -10.56
N ALA A 69 -3.23 4.98 -11.00
CA ALA A 69 -4.46 5.26 -10.27
C ALA A 69 -4.50 4.58 -8.88
N GLY A 70 -3.83 5.16 -7.89
CA GLY A 70 -4.12 4.90 -6.49
C GLY A 70 -5.60 5.18 -6.29
N ALA A 71 -6.34 4.15 -5.90
CA ALA A 71 -7.79 4.16 -5.78
C ALA A 71 -8.26 5.44 -5.07
N THR A 72 -8.77 6.43 -5.83
CA THR A 72 -9.41 7.61 -5.24
C THR A 72 -10.82 7.17 -4.87
N VAL A 73 -10.98 6.71 -3.63
CA VAL A 73 -12.23 6.11 -3.11
C VAL A 73 -13.34 7.16 -2.88
N SER A 74 -13.36 8.26 -3.62
CA SER A 74 -14.14 9.45 -3.26
C SER A 74 -15.64 9.35 -3.57
N GLN A 75 -16.06 8.55 -4.56
CA GLN A 75 -17.47 8.51 -4.99
C GLN A 75 -18.26 7.35 -4.38
N ALA A 76 -17.70 6.14 -4.30
CA ALA A 76 -18.39 4.97 -3.73
C ALA A 76 -18.52 5.02 -2.19
N LEU A 77 -17.65 5.74 -1.48
CA LEU A 77 -17.72 5.82 0.00
C LEU A 77 -18.78 6.76 0.52
N ARG A 78 -19.22 7.74 -0.28
CA ARG A 78 -20.25 8.69 0.15
C ARG A 78 -21.60 8.02 0.38
N SER A 79 -21.92 6.96 -0.38
CA SER A 79 -23.14 6.17 -0.21
C SER A 79 -23.06 5.18 0.97
N ILE A 80 -21.86 4.74 1.38
CA ILE A 80 -21.65 3.78 2.48
C ILE A 80 -21.74 4.45 3.88
N LYS A 81 -21.52 5.77 3.96
CA LYS A 81 -21.63 6.58 5.21
C LYS A 81 -22.98 6.50 5.92
N ALA A 82 -24.02 5.96 5.29
CA ALA A 82 -25.37 5.90 5.84
C ALA A 82 -25.60 4.75 6.86
N THR A 83 -24.66 3.82 7.08
CA THR A 83 -24.89 2.66 7.97
C THR A 83 -24.08 2.74 9.27
N PRO A 84 -24.72 2.80 10.46
CA PRO A 84 -24.04 2.91 11.76
C PRO A 84 -23.03 1.77 12.03
N ALA A 85 -23.29 0.56 11.53
CA ALA A 85 -22.46 -0.63 11.78
C ALA A 85 -21.01 -0.54 11.27
N ARG A 86 -20.73 0.29 10.25
CA ARG A 86 -19.36 0.50 9.72
C ARG A 86 -18.61 1.68 10.34
N THR A 87 -19.27 2.47 11.20
CA THR A 87 -18.69 3.71 11.74
C THR A 87 -17.64 3.49 12.84
N ILE A 88 -17.58 2.29 13.44
CA ILE A 88 -16.62 1.96 14.50
C ILE A 88 -15.22 1.71 13.90
N SER A 89 -15.08 0.90 12.84
CA SER A 89 -13.79 0.70 12.14
C SER A 89 -13.28 2.00 11.50
N LEU A 90 -14.16 2.84 10.94
CA LEU A 90 -13.80 4.13 10.31
C LEU A 90 -13.23 5.18 11.28
N LYS A 91 -13.51 5.09 12.59
CA LYS A 91 -12.96 6.01 13.60
C LYS A 91 -11.56 5.62 14.07
N SER A 92 -11.07 4.44 13.71
CA SER A 92 -9.78 3.90 14.14
C SER A 92 -8.61 4.27 13.21
N SER A 93 -8.69 5.39 12.48
CA SER A 93 -7.59 5.96 11.68
C SER A 93 -6.41 6.37 12.58
N LYS A 94 -5.73 5.41 13.19
CA LYS A 94 -4.44 5.59 13.84
C LYS A 94 -3.43 5.79 12.72
N ASN A 95 -2.68 6.89 12.78
CA ASN A 95 -1.51 7.07 11.93
C ASN A 95 -0.61 5.84 12.04
N LEU A 96 -0.21 5.25 10.91
CA LEU A 96 0.74 4.13 10.88
C LEU A 96 2.04 4.61 11.53
N GLN A 97 2.36 4.08 12.71
CA GLN A 97 3.64 4.35 13.37
C GLN A 97 4.73 3.53 12.67
N ASP A 98 5.96 4.04 12.59
CA ASP A 98 7.05 3.41 11.81
C ASP A 98 7.35 1.95 12.23
N ASN A 99 7.09 1.59 13.47
CA ASN A 99 7.19 0.21 13.96
C ASN A 99 6.14 -0.75 13.35
N TYR A 100 4.96 -0.25 12.96
CA TYR A 100 3.91 -1.09 12.33
C TYR A 100 4.37 -1.59 10.96
N LEU A 101 5.00 -0.72 10.17
CA LEU A 101 5.43 -1.08 8.82
C LEU A 101 6.55 -2.11 8.84
N ASN A 102 7.46 -2.01 9.81
CA ASN A 102 8.49 -3.03 10.06
C ASN A 102 7.85 -4.38 10.43
N GLU A 103 6.85 -4.37 11.31
CA GLU A 103 6.14 -5.60 11.73
C GLU A 103 5.39 -6.25 10.57
N ILE A 104 4.73 -5.44 9.72
CA ILE A 104 4.04 -5.89 8.51
C ILE A 104 5.04 -6.46 7.49
N ALA A 105 6.12 -5.74 7.19
CA ALA A 105 7.17 -6.16 6.27
C ALA A 105 7.79 -7.49 6.68
N ALA A 106 8.17 -7.59 7.96
CA ALA A 106 8.67 -8.82 8.54
C ALA A 106 7.65 -9.95 8.44
N PHE A 107 6.37 -9.72 8.75
CA PHE A 107 5.35 -10.76 8.65
C PHE A 107 5.13 -11.23 7.20
N ALA A 108 5.03 -10.30 6.26
CA ALA A 108 4.76 -10.59 4.84
C ALA A 108 5.99 -11.05 4.04
N ASN A 109 7.14 -11.26 4.70
CA ASN A 109 8.41 -11.63 4.07
C ASN A 109 8.81 -10.66 2.94
N SER A 110 8.60 -9.38 3.18
CA SER A 110 8.71 -8.33 2.16
C SER A 110 9.60 -7.19 2.63
N SER A 111 10.13 -6.46 1.66
CA SER A 111 10.84 -5.22 1.96
C SER A 111 9.83 -4.09 2.20
N ILE A 112 10.21 -3.17 3.08
CA ILE A 112 9.46 -1.94 3.29
C ILE A 112 9.35 -1.12 1.99
N LEU A 113 10.39 -1.17 1.15
CA LEU A 113 10.40 -0.51 -0.16
C LEU A 113 9.27 -1.02 -1.05
N PHE A 114 9.10 -2.35 -1.14
CA PHE A 114 8.01 -2.95 -1.90
C PHE A 114 6.64 -2.55 -1.37
N LEU A 115 6.43 -2.61 -0.05
CA LEU A 115 5.13 -2.27 0.56
C LEU A 115 4.69 -0.83 0.32
N CYS A 116 5.62 0.11 0.16
CA CYS A 116 5.32 1.51 -0.13
C CYS A 116 5.59 1.93 -1.57
N GLY A 117 6.16 1.03 -2.38
CA GLY A 117 6.40 1.21 -3.79
C GLY A 117 5.15 0.89 -4.60
N ASN A 118 5.29 0.90 -5.93
CA ASN A 118 4.23 0.51 -6.85
C ASN A 118 4.60 -0.74 -7.65
N GLU A 119 5.71 -1.42 -7.32
CA GLU A 119 6.17 -2.60 -8.07
C GLU A 119 5.12 -3.70 -8.05
N LYS A 120 4.86 -4.31 -9.21
CA LYS A 120 3.87 -5.39 -9.34
C LYS A 120 4.44 -6.74 -8.96
N LYS A 121 5.72 -6.95 -9.26
CA LYS A 121 6.40 -8.22 -9.04
C LYS A 121 6.96 -8.25 -7.63
N PHE A 122 6.34 -9.08 -6.79
CA PHE A 122 6.86 -9.39 -5.47
C PHE A 122 8.03 -10.37 -5.56
N THR A 123 9.02 -10.18 -4.68
CA THR A 123 10.09 -11.15 -4.40
C THR A 123 10.25 -11.24 -2.90
N ALA A 124 10.20 -12.45 -2.35
CA ALA A 124 10.41 -12.70 -0.94
C ALA A 124 11.81 -12.28 -0.47
N THR A 125 11.90 -11.66 0.70
CA THR A 125 13.19 -11.25 1.29
C THR A 125 13.98 -12.43 1.86
N GLU A 126 13.29 -13.46 2.34
CA GLU A 126 13.86 -14.70 2.87
C GLU A 126 13.16 -15.90 2.21
N PRO A 127 13.69 -16.45 1.10
CA PRO A 127 13.04 -17.56 0.38
C PRO A 127 12.88 -18.83 1.21
N ASP A 128 13.85 -19.13 2.09
CA ASP A 128 13.87 -20.34 2.93
C ASP A 128 13.33 -20.09 4.35
N ARG A 129 12.42 -19.12 4.49
CA ARG A 129 11.90 -18.68 5.79
C ARG A 129 11.19 -19.81 6.54
N LYS A 130 11.43 -19.89 7.85
CA LYS A 130 10.79 -20.87 8.73
C LYS A 130 9.67 -20.26 9.56
N ILE A 131 8.70 -21.09 9.94
CA ILE A 131 7.51 -20.71 10.73
C ILE A 131 7.87 -20.01 12.04
N ALA A 132 8.93 -20.48 12.72
CA ALA A 132 9.42 -19.92 13.98
C ALA A 132 9.84 -18.44 13.88
N ASN A 133 10.04 -17.92 12.67
CA ASN A 133 10.51 -16.56 12.42
C ASN A 133 9.36 -15.60 12.04
N ILE A 134 8.10 -16.00 12.25
CA ILE A 134 6.93 -15.17 11.94
C ILE A 134 6.47 -14.41 13.18
N SER A 135 6.37 -13.09 13.08
CA SER A 135 5.87 -12.23 14.15
C SER A 135 4.35 -12.20 14.17
N GLU A 136 3.74 -12.75 15.22
CA GLU A 136 2.28 -12.68 15.45
C GLU A 136 1.76 -11.24 15.54
N ARG A 137 2.60 -10.30 16.01
CA ARG A 137 2.23 -8.89 16.10
C ARG A 137 2.02 -8.25 14.73
N GLY A 138 2.80 -8.67 13.73
CA GLY A 138 2.62 -8.22 12.34
C GLY A 138 1.30 -8.67 11.74
N ARG A 139 0.80 -9.86 12.12
CA ARG A 139 -0.52 -10.34 11.69
C ARG A 139 -1.65 -9.41 12.13
N ASP A 140 -1.64 -8.96 13.38
CA ASP A 140 -2.72 -8.11 13.90
C ASP A 140 -2.74 -6.76 13.17
N LYS A 141 -1.56 -6.22 12.83
CA LYS A 141 -1.42 -4.97 12.06
C LYS A 141 -1.84 -5.13 10.60
N MET A 142 -1.60 -6.31 10.04
CA MET A 142 -2.10 -6.67 8.73
C MET A 142 -3.63 -6.72 8.67
N ILE A 143 -4.28 -7.30 9.68
CA ILE A 143 -5.74 -7.33 9.77
C ILE A 143 -6.29 -5.91 9.82
N GLU A 144 -5.66 -5.00 10.57
CA GLU A 144 -6.04 -3.57 10.59
C GLU A 144 -5.96 -2.93 9.18
N VAL A 145 -4.98 -3.30 8.35
CA VAL A 145 -4.88 -2.79 6.96
C VAL A 145 -6.03 -3.31 6.09
N PHE A 146 -6.39 -4.58 6.23
CA PHE A 146 -7.44 -5.23 5.41
C PHE A 146 -8.88 -4.95 5.86
N ASP A 147 -9.09 -4.60 7.14
CA ASP A 147 -10.40 -4.16 7.66
C ASP A 147 -10.73 -2.72 7.26
N ASN A 148 -9.71 -1.90 6.99
CA ASN A 148 -9.90 -0.48 6.75
C ASN A 148 -10.35 -0.16 5.32
N VAL A 149 -11.40 0.65 5.24
CA VAL A 149 -11.87 1.30 4.02
C VAL A 149 -11.03 2.56 3.80
N ASN A 150 -9.85 2.40 3.19
CA ASN A 150 -8.82 3.44 3.25
C ASN A 150 -9.09 4.64 2.33
N ASN A 151 -9.43 5.77 2.95
CA ASN A 151 -9.27 7.11 2.36
C ASN A 151 -7.80 7.58 2.35
N ASN A 152 -6.89 6.81 2.97
CA ASN A 152 -5.47 7.12 3.03
C ASN A 152 -4.72 6.44 1.87
N PRO A 153 -4.12 7.20 0.93
CA PRO A 153 -3.43 6.65 -0.23
C PRO A 153 -2.29 5.67 0.12
N ILE A 154 -1.62 5.87 1.26
CA ILE A 154 -0.53 4.97 1.66
C ILE A 154 -1.03 3.66 2.20
N ILE A 155 -2.07 3.66 3.02
CA ILE A 155 -2.63 2.40 3.52
C ILE A 155 -3.28 1.64 2.36
N ALA A 156 -3.93 2.34 1.43
CA ALA A 156 -4.42 1.73 0.18
C ALA A 156 -3.30 1.14 -0.67
N ASN A 157 -2.13 1.79 -0.74
CA ASN A 157 -0.97 1.25 -1.44
C ASN A 157 -0.38 0.03 -0.73
N ILE A 158 -0.23 0.08 0.59
CA ILE A 158 0.23 -1.07 1.38
C ILE A 158 -0.73 -2.24 1.16
N GLN A 159 -2.04 -2.02 1.22
CA GLN A 159 -3.06 -3.04 0.94
C GLN A 159 -2.95 -3.61 -0.49
N MET A 160 -2.67 -2.77 -1.49
CA MET A 160 -2.39 -3.21 -2.86
C MET A 160 -1.19 -4.15 -2.91
N GLN A 161 -0.09 -3.77 -2.27
CA GLN A 161 1.14 -4.56 -2.28
C GLN A 161 0.99 -5.87 -1.52
N LEU A 162 0.27 -5.86 -0.41
CA LEU A 162 -0.10 -7.08 0.31
C LEU A 162 -1.01 -7.98 -0.52
N SER A 163 -1.91 -7.42 -1.32
CA SER A 163 -2.74 -8.20 -2.24
C SER A 163 -1.89 -8.87 -3.32
N ARG A 164 -0.83 -8.22 -3.81
CA ARG A 164 0.14 -8.81 -4.74
C ARG A 164 0.95 -9.95 -4.11
N ILE A 165 1.33 -9.80 -2.84
CA ILE A 165 1.97 -10.88 -2.06
C ILE A 165 1.03 -12.08 -1.94
N ILE A 166 -0.27 -11.85 -1.68
CA ILE A 166 -1.28 -12.91 -1.62
C ILE A 166 -1.38 -13.67 -2.94
N LEU A 167 -1.48 -12.95 -4.06
CA LEU A 167 -1.52 -13.59 -5.37
C LEU A 167 -0.26 -14.38 -5.66
N HIS A 168 0.92 -13.85 -5.29
CA HIS A 168 2.18 -14.57 -5.45
C HIS A 168 2.23 -15.86 -4.62
N ASN A 169 1.89 -15.80 -3.33
CA ASN A 169 1.94 -16.96 -2.43
C ASN A 169 0.90 -18.04 -2.78
N LEU A 170 -0.17 -17.66 -3.48
CA LEU A 170 -1.18 -18.58 -4.02
C LEU A 170 -0.84 -19.08 -5.45
N ASP A 171 0.32 -18.71 -6.00
CA ASP A 171 0.73 -19.00 -7.37
C ASP A 171 -0.27 -18.50 -8.44
N ILE A 172 -0.99 -17.41 -8.14
CA ILE A 172 -1.94 -16.77 -9.05
C ILE A 172 -1.18 -15.76 -9.92
N THR A 173 -0.96 -16.15 -11.17
CA THR A 173 -0.32 -15.33 -12.20
C THR A 173 -1.33 -14.75 -13.20
N SER A 174 -2.55 -15.27 -13.21
CA SER A 174 -3.63 -14.88 -14.10
C SER A 174 -4.98 -14.94 -13.40
N ALA A 175 -5.88 -14.02 -13.75
CA ALA A 175 -7.21 -13.90 -13.14
C ALA A 175 -8.09 -15.15 -13.35
N GLU A 176 -7.84 -15.91 -14.41
CA GLU A 176 -8.54 -17.14 -14.77
C GLU A 176 -8.31 -18.29 -13.77
N GLN A 177 -7.27 -18.19 -12.93
CA GLN A 177 -7.01 -19.16 -11.86
C GLN A 177 -7.99 -18.99 -10.67
N VAL A 178 -8.71 -17.87 -10.61
CA VAL A 178 -9.69 -17.59 -9.56
C VAL A 178 -11.09 -17.89 -10.09
N SER A 179 -11.76 -18.88 -9.51
CA SER A 179 -13.07 -19.33 -9.98
C SER A 179 -14.22 -18.36 -9.65
N ASP A 180 -14.08 -17.56 -8.59
CA ASP A 180 -15.04 -16.52 -8.25
C ASP A 180 -14.90 -15.32 -9.19
N GLU A 181 -15.96 -14.98 -9.91
CA GLU A 181 -15.95 -13.94 -10.95
C GLU A 181 -15.56 -12.55 -10.40
N PHE A 182 -16.00 -12.24 -9.17
CA PHE A 182 -15.74 -10.95 -8.53
C PHE A 182 -14.28 -10.83 -8.12
N LEU A 183 -13.72 -11.88 -7.49
CA LEU A 183 -12.32 -11.95 -7.10
C LEU A 183 -11.38 -12.09 -8.31
N SER A 184 -11.80 -12.80 -9.35
CA SER A 184 -11.08 -12.90 -10.62
C SER A 184 -10.87 -11.51 -11.23
N SER A 185 -11.93 -10.70 -11.29
CA SER A 185 -11.83 -9.32 -11.79
C SER A 185 -10.90 -8.45 -10.94
N LYS A 186 -10.92 -8.63 -9.61
CA LYS A 186 -9.98 -7.94 -8.72
C LYS A 186 -8.54 -8.41 -8.91
N ALA A 187 -8.32 -9.71 -9.08
CA ALA A 187 -6.99 -10.25 -9.35
C ALA A 187 -6.41 -9.66 -10.65
N ASP A 188 -7.23 -9.53 -11.71
CA ASP A 188 -6.81 -8.87 -12.96
C ASP A 188 -6.43 -7.40 -12.71
N PHE A 189 -7.18 -6.69 -11.88
CA PHE A 189 -6.83 -5.32 -11.48
C PHE A 189 -5.52 -5.27 -10.68
N ILE A 190 -5.33 -6.14 -9.69
CA ILE A 190 -4.14 -6.14 -8.81
C ILE A 190 -2.87 -6.52 -9.57
N LEU A 191 -2.96 -7.47 -10.51
CA LEU A 191 -1.85 -7.92 -11.34
C LEU A 191 -1.53 -6.93 -12.45
N ASN A 192 -2.56 -6.44 -13.17
CA ASN A 192 -2.38 -5.78 -14.46
C ASN A 192 -2.79 -4.29 -14.46
N ASP A 193 -3.34 -3.77 -13.37
CA ASP A 193 -4.03 -2.45 -13.30
C ASP A 193 -5.19 -2.32 -14.31
N LYS A 194 -5.73 -3.44 -14.79
CA LYS A 194 -6.81 -3.46 -15.77
C LYS A 194 -8.13 -3.14 -15.07
N LYS A 195 -8.60 -1.91 -15.27
CA LYS A 195 -9.85 -1.44 -14.67
C LYS A 195 -11.06 -2.15 -15.25
N HIS A 196 -11.87 -2.72 -14.39
CA HIS A 196 -13.21 -3.21 -14.67
C HIS A 196 -14.22 -2.04 -14.74
N LYS A 197 -15.33 -2.23 -15.46
CA LYS A 197 -16.40 -1.21 -15.59
C LYS A 197 -17.06 -0.90 -14.24
N ASP A 198 -17.28 -1.93 -13.44
CA ASP A 198 -17.69 -1.80 -12.05
C ASP A 198 -16.51 -1.40 -11.18
N SER A 199 -16.57 -0.19 -10.62
CA SER A 199 -15.55 0.37 -9.73
C SER A 199 -15.32 -0.45 -8.45
N LEU A 200 -16.29 -1.28 -8.03
CA LEU A 200 -16.16 -2.19 -6.89
C LEU A 200 -15.26 -3.40 -7.18
N ARG A 201 -14.68 -3.50 -8.38
CA ARG A 201 -13.65 -4.50 -8.69
C ARG A 201 -12.27 -3.88 -8.87
N ASN A 202 -12.17 -2.55 -8.79
CA ASN A 202 -10.95 -1.79 -8.98
C ASN A 202 -10.32 -1.37 -7.64
N TYR A 203 -10.24 -2.30 -6.69
CA TYR A 203 -9.61 -2.06 -5.41
C TYR A 203 -8.85 -3.31 -4.89
N PRO A 204 -7.84 -3.13 -4.02
CA PRO A 204 -7.10 -4.23 -3.38
C PRO A 204 -8.01 -5.22 -2.65
N PHE A 205 -7.49 -6.39 -2.28
CA PHE A 205 -8.27 -7.30 -1.43
C PHE A 205 -8.57 -6.68 -0.06
N ASN A 206 -9.76 -6.94 0.46
CA ASN A 206 -10.18 -6.66 1.83
C ASN A 206 -10.27 -7.97 2.65
N LEU A 207 -10.55 -7.88 3.94
CA LEU A 207 -10.60 -9.05 4.81
C LEU A 207 -11.60 -10.13 4.34
N SER A 208 -12.75 -9.74 3.80
CA SER A 208 -13.73 -10.70 3.27
C SER A 208 -13.23 -11.40 2.00
N ASP A 209 -12.51 -10.70 1.13
CA ASP A 209 -11.87 -11.32 -0.04
C ASP A 209 -10.83 -12.35 0.40
N LEU A 210 -10.04 -12.04 1.43
CA LEU A 210 -9.04 -12.96 2.00
C LEU A 210 -9.69 -14.25 2.53
N LEU A 211 -10.81 -14.14 3.25
CA LEU A 211 -11.52 -15.32 3.73
C LEU A 211 -11.99 -16.20 2.58
N THR A 212 -12.62 -15.61 1.55
CA THR A 212 -13.07 -16.34 0.38
C THR A 212 -11.90 -16.96 -0.41
N LEU A 213 -10.79 -16.26 -0.59
CA LEU A 213 -9.58 -16.82 -1.22
C LEU A 213 -9.01 -17.98 -0.40
N GLY A 214 -9.01 -17.87 0.93
CA GLY A 214 -8.56 -18.93 1.81
C GLY A 214 -9.37 -20.21 1.63
N ASP A 215 -10.70 -20.08 1.54
CA ASP A 215 -11.60 -21.21 1.27
C ASP A 215 -11.41 -21.79 -0.14
N LEU A 216 -11.21 -20.94 -1.15
CA LEU A 216 -11.02 -21.36 -2.55
C LEU A 216 -9.71 -22.12 -2.78
N PHE A 217 -8.65 -21.75 -2.08
CA PHE A 217 -7.31 -22.32 -2.27
C PHE A 217 -6.88 -23.27 -1.15
N ASP A 218 -7.76 -23.53 -0.17
CA ASP A 218 -7.48 -24.32 1.04
C ASP A 218 -6.22 -23.83 1.76
N LYS A 219 -6.16 -22.51 2.01
CA LYS A 219 -5.01 -21.84 2.64
C LYS A 219 -5.42 -20.88 3.74
N SER A 220 -4.61 -20.85 4.80
CA SER A 220 -4.79 -19.88 5.88
C SER A 220 -4.43 -18.46 5.43
N ILE A 221 -5.08 -17.45 6.03
CA ILE A 221 -4.70 -16.03 5.85
C ILE A 221 -3.23 -15.80 6.18
N LYS A 222 -2.72 -16.51 7.19
CA LYS A 222 -1.31 -16.49 7.56
C LYS A 222 -0.45 -16.90 6.36
N PHE A 223 -0.67 -18.07 5.79
CA PHE A 223 0.06 -18.55 4.62
C PHE A 223 0.00 -17.56 3.45
N MET A 224 -1.21 -17.10 3.10
CA MET A 224 -1.40 -16.19 1.97
C MET A 224 -0.57 -14.91 2.10
N ILE A 225 -0.31 -14.42 3.31
CA ILE A 225 0.48 -13.21 3.53
C ILE A 225 1.96 -13.53 3.76
N SER A 226 2.29 -14.50 4.62
CA SER A 226 3.68 -14.75 5.04
C SER A 226 4.45 -15.71 4.13
N GLY A 227 3.75 -16.47 3.28
CA GLY A 227 4.31 -17.52 2.42
C GLY A 227 4.69 -18.81 3.15
N VAL A 228 4.26 -18.96 4.40
CA VAL A 228 4.62 -20.05 5.31
C VAL A 228 3.42 -20.40 6.19
N GLU A 229 3.18 -21.69 6.37
CA GLU A 229 2.00 -22.26 7.04
C GLU A 229 2.29 -22.57 8.51
#